data_AF-A0A2V7WXE5-F1
#
_entry.id   AF-A0A2V7WXE5-F1
#
_cell.length_a   1.000
_cell.length_b   1.000
_cell.length_c   1.000
_cell.angle_alpha   90.00
_cell.angle_beta   90.00
_cell.angle_gamma   90.00
#
_symmetry.space_group_name_H-M   'P 1'
#
loop_
_entity.id
_entity.type
_entity.pdbx_description
1 polymer ?
#
loop_
_entity_poly.entity_id
_entity_poly.type
_entity_poly.pdbx_seq_one_letter_code
_entity_poly.pdbx_strand_id
1 'polypeptide(L)'
;MRPFARRLCVLLLSALIAGCATERLRRESVKAFEQGAYEEAIANLEEAVRNDPSNLELRLELRLRLEAAVQQLITAADRARANGDRESAATSYRRVLTLEPGNDRALRGLKGVQADRRHAERTAKAEQLFAAKQIDAAELEVHAVLAEDPGFAAATALLSRIELARGPTSAVLRLKTRDERPVSLQFRDAPTKMVFEALARQTGLNFIFDKDVKSEGKTTIFVNQVPVEQAIDLILAQNQLGRQVLSENIALIYPNTAAKQKEYRDEIVHT
;
A
#
# COMPACT_ATOMS: atom_id res chain seq x y z
N MET A 1 -46.05 63.92 -26.27
CA MET A 1 -46.58 62.67 -25.65
C MET A 1 -46.22 61.38 -26.39
N ARG A 2 -46.04 61.36 -27.72
CA ARG A 2 -45.67 60.14 -28.49
C ARG A 2 -44.28 59.50 -28.23
N PRO A 3 -43.19 60.23 -27.94
CA PRO A 3 -41.87 59.59 -27.77
C PRO A 3 -41.72 58.86 -26.43
N PHE A 4 -42.45 59.26 -25.39
CA PHE A 4 -42.42 58.61 -24.08
C PHE A 4 -43.13 57.24 -24.11
N ALA A 5 -44.31 57.17 -24.74
CA ALA A 5 -45.01 55.91 -24.97
C ALA A 5 -44.20 54.95 -25.87
N ARG A 6 -43.51 55.46 -26.90
CA ARG A 6 -42.64 54.65 -27.75
C ARG A 6 -41.42 54.11 -26.98
N ARG A 7 -40.81 54.90 -26.11
CA ARG A 7 -39.71 54.45 -25.22
C ARG A 7 -40.18 53.43 -24.18
N LEU A 8 -41.37 53.63 -23.60
CA LEU A 8 -41.99 52.70 -22.66
C LEU A 8 -42.36 51.37 -23.32
N CYS A 9 -42.91 51.39 -24.53
CA CYS A 9 -43.19 50.18 -25.31
C CYS A 9 -41.91 49.43 -25.68
N VAL A 10 -40.82 50.13 -26.06
CA VAL A 10 -39.53 49.48 -26.36
C VAL A 10 -38.93 48.82 -25.11
N LEU A 11 -38.98 49.49 -23.95
CA LEU A 11 -38.52 48.93 -22.66
C LEU A 11 -39.33 47.70 -22.22
N LEU A 12 -40.67 47.74 -22.36
CA LEU A 12 -41.53 46.60 -22.07
C LEU A 12 -41.27 45.42 -23.01
N LEU A 13 -41.07 45.68 -24.32
CA LEU A 13 -40.76 44.63 -25.29
C LEU A 13 -39.41 43.96 -25.00
N SER A 14 -38.39 44.73 -24.60
CA SER A 14 -37.08 44.18 -24.23
C SER A 14 -37.13 43.30 -22.96
N ALA A 15 -37.98 43.65 -21.98
CA ALA A 15 -38.16 42.85 -20.77
C ALA A 15 -38.88 41.51 -21.07
N LEU A 16 -39.83 41.51 -21.99
CA LEU A 16 -40.56 40.30 -22.42
C LEU A 16 -39.65 39.30 -23.16
N ILE A 17 -38.76 39.78 -24.03
CA ILE A 17 -37.85 38.90 -24.80
C ILE A 17 -36.77 38.29 -23.89
N ALA A 18 -36.26 39.05 -22.92
CA ALA A 18 -35.30 38.55 -21.93
C ALA A 18 -35.90 37.41 -21.07
N GLY A 19 -37.17 37.54 -20.66
CA GLY A 19 -37.87 36.49 -19.90
C GLY A 19 -38.01 35.17 -20.66
N CYS A 20 -38.26 35.20 -21.97
CA CYS A 20 -38.39 33.98 -22.79
C CYS A 20 -37.06 33.23 -22.97
N ALA A 21 -35.95 33.96 -23.09
CA ALA A 21 -34.62 33.36 -23.20
C ALA A 21 -34.21 32.69 -21.88
N THR A 22 -34.43 33.36 -20.75
CA THR A 22 -34.16 32.83 -19.40
C THR A 22 -34.98 31.58 -19.09
N GLU A 23 -36.28 31.58 -19.42
CA GLU A 23 -37.15 30.40 -19.21
C GLU A 23 -36.78 29.21 -20.12
N ARG A 24 -36.22 29.47 -21.30
CA ARG A 24 -35.68 28.41 -22.16
C ARG A 24 -34.45 27.77 -21.53
N LEU A 25 -33.47 28.57 -21.10
CA LEU A 25 -32.25 28.09 -20.43
C LEU A 25 -32.56 27.27 -19.17
N ARG A 26 -33.55 27.72 -18.37
CA ARG A 26 -34.02 26.97 -17.20
C ARG A 26 -34.64 25.61 -17.56
N ARG A 27 -35.40 25.52 -18.65
CA ARG A 27 -35.94 24.22 -19.10
C ARG A 27 -34.87 23.30 -19.67
N GLU A 28 -33.90 23.84 -20.39
CA GLU A 28 -32.76 23.10 -20.91
C GLU A 28 -31.86 22.59 -19.77
N SER A 29 -31.67 23.38 -18.71
CA SER A 29 -30.92 22.95 -17.52
C SER A 29 -31.58 21.78 -16.79
N VAL A 30 -32.90 21.81 -16.61
CA VAL A 30 -33.64 20.70 -15.98
C VAL A 30 -33.45 19.41 -16.78
N LYS A 31 -33.58 19.47 -18.11
CA LYS A 31 -33.38 18.29 -18.98
C LYS A 31 -31.95 17.76 -18.91
N ALA A 32 -30.95 18.64 -18.98
CA ALA A 32 -29.55 18.25 -18.88
C ALA A 32 -29.25 17.60 -17.52
N PHE A 33 -29.84 18.12 -16.44
CA PHE A 33 -29.69 17.57 -15.09
C PHE A 33 -30.26 16.15 -14.98
N GLU A 34 -31.44 15.90 -15.54
CA GLU A 34 -32.08 14.58 -15.57
C GLU A 34 -31.28 13.55 -16.38
N GLN A 35 -30.53 14.00 -17.39
CA GLN A 35 -29.64 13.16 -18.20
C GLN A 35 -28.27 12.93 -17.56
N GLY A 36 -28.00 13.53 -16.39
CA GLY A 36 -26.70 13.47 -15.73
C GLY A 36 -25.64 14.36 -16.37
N ALA A 37 -26.01 15.24 -17.29
CA ALA A 37 -25.18 16.28 -17.89
C ALA A 37 -25.14 17.51 -16.95
N TYR A 38 -24.62 17.31 -15.75
CA TYR A 38 -24.65 18.32 -14.67
C TYR A 38 -23.91 19.61 -15.03
N GLU A 39 -22.76 19.52 -15.69
CA GLU A 39 -21.96 20.67 -16.11
C GLU A 39 -22.73 21.58 -17.07
N GLU A 40 -23.42 20.98 -18.05
CA GLU A 40 -24.29 21.71 -18.97
C GLU A 40 -25.49 22.33 -18.23
N ALA A 41 -26.11 21.57 -17.32
CA ALA A 41 -27.23 22.07 -16.53
C ALA A 41 -26.86 23.30 -15.69
N ILE A 42 -25.70 23.26 -15.03
CA ILE A 42 -25.20 24.38 -14.23
C ILE A 42 -24.83 25.56 -15.12
N ALA A 43 -24.13 25.34 -16.24
CA ALA A 43 -23.79 26.40 -17.18
C ALA A 43 -25.03 27.14 -17.72
N ASN A 44 -26.11 26.42 -18.05
CA ASN A 44 -27.37 26.99 -18.49
C ASN A 44 -28.04 27.83 -17.38
N LEU A 45 -28.00 27.39 -16.13
CA LEU A 45 -28.53 28.16 -14.99
C LEU A 45 -27.68 29.39 -14.67
N GLU A 46 -26.36 29.28 -14.75
CA GLU A 46 -25.47 30.44 -14.62
C GLU A 46 -25.77 31.49 -15.68
N GLU A 47 -26.02 31.07 -16.93
CA GLU A 47 -26.42 31.98 -17.99
C GLU A 47 -27.79 32.62 -17.73
N ALA A 48 -28.76 31.85 -17.25
CA ALA A 48 -30.06 32.35 -16.84
C ALA A 48 -29.93 33.43 -15.73
N VAL A 49 -29.06 33.20 -14.74
CA VAL A 49 -28.75 34.18 -13.67
C VAL A 49 -28.01 35.41 -14.22
N ARG A 50 -27.10 35.24 -15.20
CA ARG A 50 -26.44 36.37 -15.87
C ARG A 50 -27.44 37.25 -16.63
N ASN A 51 -28.46 36.64 -17.23
CA ASN A 51 -29.51 37.34 -17.98
C ASN A 51 -30.52 38.07 -17.08
N ASP A 52 -30.76 37.58 -15.85
CA ASP A 52 -31.56 38.27 -14.83
C ASP A 52 -30.94 38.16 -13.42
N PRO A 53 -29.95 39.00 -13.09
CA PRO A 53 -29.21 38.90 -11.82
C PRO A 53 -30.03 39.22 -10.57
N SER A 54 -31.14 39.95 -10.72
CA SER A 54 -32.01 40.34 -9.61
C SER A 54 -32.95 39.23 -9.15
N ASN A 55 -33.17 38.24 -10.01
CA ASN A 55 -34.07 37.13 -9.75
C ASN A 55 -33.55 36.23 -8.62
N LEU A 56 -34.25 36.22 -7.48
CA LEU A 56 -33.89 35.41 -6.34
C LEU A 56 -34.15 33.91 -6.58
N GLU A 57 -35.19 33.57 -7.33
CA GLU A 57 -35.57 32.17 -7.62
C GLU A 57 -34.47 31.48 -8.42
N LEU A 58 -33.96 32.12 -9.48
CA LEU A 58 -32.88 31.56 -10.30
C LEU A 58 -31.57 31.38 -9.54
N ARG A 59 -31.22 32.33 -8.68
CA ARG A 59 -30.01 32.24 -7.84
C ARG A 59 -30.11 31.12 -6.83
N LEU A 60 -31.28 30.94 -6.22
CA LEU A 60 -31.54 29.82 -5.31
C LEU A 60 -31.50 28.48 -6.06
N GLU A 61 -32.13 28.41 -7.23
CA GLU A 61 -32.14 27.21 -8.06
C GLU A 61 -30.73 26.81 -8.50
N LEU A 62 -29.91 27.74 -8.99
CA LEU A 62 -28.51 27.50 -9.34
C LEU A 62 -27.75 26.87 -8.17
N ARG A 63 -27.89 27.46 -6.97
CA ARG A 63 -27.23 26.95 -5.77
C ARG A 63 -27.68 25.53 -5.42
N LEU A 64 -28.97 25.29 -5.37
CA LEU A 64 -29.52 23.98 -5.01
C LEU A 64 -29.13 22.90 -6.02
N ARG A 65 -29.15 23.23 -7.32
CA ARG A 65 -28.76 22.30 -8.39
C ARG A 65 -27.27 22.00 -8.35
N LEU A 66 -26.43 22.99 -8.10
CA LEU A 66 -25.00 22.81 -7.95
C LEU A 66 -24.69 21.88 -6.77
N GLU A 67 -25.27 22.15 -5.59
CA GLU A 67 -25.12 21.30 -4.40
C GLU A 67 -25.57 19.84 -4.68
N ALA A 68 -26.70 19.66 -5.37
CA ALA A 68 -27.20 18.34 -5.75
C ALA A 68 -26.28 17.62 -6.74
N ALA A 69 -25.77 18.31 -7.78
CA ALA A 69 -24.84 17.74 -8.76
C ALA A 69 -23.54 17.27 -8.10
N VAL A 70 -22.95 18.13 -7.25
CA VAL A 70 -21.74 17.81 -6.50
C VAL A 70 -21.97 16.57 -5.63
N GLN A 71 -23.08 16.51 -4.90
CA GLN A 71 -23.39 15.37 -4.04
C GLN A 71 -23.55 14.06 -4.85
N GLN A 72 -24.25 14.09 -5.99
CA GLN A 72 -24.43 12.91 -6.85
C GLN A 72 -23.11 12.40 -7.41
N LEU A 73 -22.29 13.31 -7.96
CA LEU A 73 -20.98 12.97 -8.53
C LEU A 73 -20.01 12.43 -7.48
N ILE A 74 -19.99 13.03 -6.28
CA ILE A 74 -19.18 12.54 -5.16
C ILE A 74 -19.62 11.13 -4.74
N THR A 75 -20.92 10.89 -4.57
CA THR A 75 -21.43 9.57 -4.21
C THR A 75 -21.09 8.52 -5.27
N ALA A 76 -21.21 8.88 -6.55
CA ALA A 76 -20.79 8.00 -7.65
C ALA A 76 -19.28 7.72 -7.62
N ALA A 77 -18.45 8.74 -7.38
CA ALA A 77 -17.00 8.61 -7.29
C ALA A 77 -16.56 7.71 -6.13
N ASP A 78 -17.11 7.94 -4.93
CA ASP A 78 -16.80 7.16 -3.73
C ASP A 78 -17.19 5.69 -3.94
N ARG A 79 -18.34 5.43 -4.57
CA ARG A 79 -18.82 4.08 -4.87
C ARG A 79 -17.93 3.38 -5.91
N ALA A 80 -17.55 4.07 -6.97
CA ALA A 80 -16.63 3.53 -7.98
C ALA A 80 -15.28 3.17 -7.36
N ARG A 81 -14.74 4.05 -6.50
CA ARG A 81 -13.49 3.81 -5.79
C ARG A 81 -13.58 2.59 -4.87
N ALA A 82 -14.66 2.49 -4.08
CA ALA A 82 -14.90 1.34 -3.20
C ALA A 82 -14.98 0.01 -3.97
N ASN A 83 -15.46 0.04 -5.22
CA ASN A 83 -15.51 -1.13 -6.11
C ASN A 83 -14.18 -1.40 -6.84
N GLY A 84 -13.14 -0.59 -6.61
CA GLY A 84 -11.85 -0.68 -7.32
C GLY A 84 -11.84 -0.10 -8.74
N ASP A 85 -12.95 0.51 -9.19
CA ASP A 85 -13.04 1.20 -10.47
C ASP A 85 -12.45 2.62 -10.36
N ARG A 86 -11.12 2.67 -10.43
CA ARG A 86 -10.31 3.88 -10.29
C ARG A 86 -10.58 4.91 -11.39
N GLU A 87 -10.83 4.46 -12.61
CA GLU A 87 -11.05 5.37 -13.75
C GLU A 87 -12.38 6.10 -13.63
N SER A 88 -13.47 5.37 -13.33
CA SER A 88 -14.78 5.98 -13.10
C SER A 88 -14.79 6.90 -11.88
N ALA A 89 -14.08 6.52 -10.81
CA ALA A 89 -13.91 7.34 -9.62
C ALA A 89 -13.19 8.67 -9.94
N ALA A 90 -12.04 8.59 -10.61
CA ALA A 90 -11.27 9.77 -10.99
C ALA A 90 -12.08 10.69 -11.92
N THR A 91 -12.80 10.12 -12.87
CA THR A 91 -13.67 10.88 -13.78
C THR A 91 -14.73 11.66 -13.00
N SER A 92 -15.46 11.00 -12.11
CA SER A 92 -16.52 11.65 -11.31
C SER A 92 -15.96 12.74 -10.38
N TYR A 93 -14.82 12.54 -9.73
CA TYR A 93 -14.19 13.60 -8.93
C TYR A 93 -13.73 14.79 -9.79
N ARG A 94 -13.18 14.57 -10.99
CA ARG A 94 -12.79 15.68 -11.89
C ARG A 94 -13.99 16.48 -12.36
N ARG A 95 -15.13 15.82 -12.60
CA ARG A 95 -16.41 16.49 -12.91
C ARG A 95 -16.85 17.41 -11.77
N VAL A 96 -16.74 16.96 -10.51
CA VAL A 96 -16.95 17.84 -9.34
C VAL A 96 -16.04 19.05 -9.38
N LEU A 97 -14.75 18.87 -9.69
CA LEU A 97 -13.79 19.99 -9.78
C LEU A 97 -14.01 20.92 -10.97
N THR A 98 -14.78 20.48 -11.98
CA THR A 98 -15.23 21.35 -13.08
C THR A 98 -16.33 22.29 -12.59
N LEU A 99 -17.21 21.82 -11.70
CA LEU A 99 -18.28 22.60 -11.06
C LEU A 99 -17.76 23.47 -9.89
N GLU A 100 -16.91 22.89 -9.05
CA GLU A 100 -16.33 23.51 -7.85
C GLU A 100 -14.82 23.21 -7.77
N PRO A 101 -13.96 24.06 -8.36
CA PRO A 101 -12.51 23.82 -8.38
C PRO A 101 -11.85 23.68 -7.00
N GLY A 102 -12.46 24.29 -5.96
CA GLY A 102 -12.02 24.25 -4.57
C GLY A 102 -12.64 23.13 -3.74
N ASN A 103 -13.33 22.15 -4.35
CA ASN A 103 -14.00 21.11 -3.57
C ASN A 103 -13.00 20.15 -2.92
N ASP A 104 -12.78 20.33 -1.62
CA ASP A 104 -11.86 19.56 -0.80
C ASP A 104 -12.10 18.04 -0.84
N ARG A 105 -13.37 17.62 -0.91
CA ARG A 105 -13.72 16.19 -0.94
C ARG A 105 -13.28 15.55 -2.25
N ALA A 106 -13.51 16.23 -3.38
CA ALA A 106 -13.07 15.75 -4.68
C ALA A 106 -11.53 15.76 -4.82
N LEU A 107 -10.86 16.80 -4.31
CA LEU A 107 -9.39 16.86 -4.30
C LEU A 107 -8.77 15.70 -3.49
N ARG A 108 -9.30 15.44 -2.29
CA ARG A 108 -8.86 14.29 -1.48
C ARG A 108 -9.20 12.95 -2.15
N GLY A 109 -10.37 12.85 -2.75
CA GLY A 109 -10.81 11.69 -3.52
C GLY A 109 -9.82 11.32 -4.63
N LEU A 110 -9.41 12.30 -5.44
CA LEU A 110 -8.41 12.09 -6.51
C LEU A 110 -7.05 11.66 -5.97
N LYS A 111 -6.59 12.24 -4.85
CA LYS A 111 -5.35 11.78 -4.19
C LYS A 111 -5.47 10.32 -3.73
N GLY A 112 -6.63 9.94 -3.19
CA GLY A 112 -6.94 8.56 -2.83
C GLY A 112 -6.89 7.62 -4.03
N VAL A 113 -7.54 7.97 -5.15
CA VAL A 113 -7.49 7.16 -6.38
C VAL A 113 -6.06 6.98 -6.90
N GLN A 114 -5.22 8.02 -6.82
CA GLN A 114 -3.81 7.91 -7.19
C GLN A 114 -3.02 6.96 -6.27
N ALA A 115 -3.29 6.99 -4.96
CA ALA A 115 -2.70 6.05 -4.01
C ALA A 115 -3.13 4.61 -4.34
N ASP A 116 -4.44 4.38 -4.55
CA ASP A 116 -4.97 3.05 -4.91
C ASP A 116 -4.31 2.49 -6.17
N ARG A 117 -3.98 3.34 -7.14
CA ARG A 117 -3.28 2.96 -8.37
C ARG A 117 -1.84 2.52 -8.08
N ARG A 118 -1.09 3.30 -7.28
CA ARG A 118 0.27 2.94 -6.88
C ARG A 118 0.31 1.64 -6.08
N HIS A 119 -0.65 1.46 -5.16
CA HIS A 119 -0.79 0.23 -4.39
C HIS A 119 -1.04 -0.97 -5.32
N ALA A 120 -1.97 -0.83 -6.27
CA ALA A 120 -2.24 -1.88 -7.25
C ALA A 120 -1.02 -2.23 -8.12
N GLU A 121 -0.28 -1.24 -8.60
CA GLU A 121 0.95 -1.43 -9.38
C GLU A 121 2.03 -2.18 -8.56
N ARG A 122 2.24 -1.79 -7.30
CA ARG A 122 3.17 -2.49 -6.39
C ARG A 122 2.72 -3.91 -6.07
N THR A 123 1.43 -4.12 -5.79
CA THR A 123 0.89 -5.46 -5.57
C THR A 123 1.04 -6.33 -6.82
N ALA A 124 0.80 -5.80 -8.02
CA ALA A 124 1.02 -6.53 -9.26
C ALA A 124 2.49 -6.90 -9.46
N LYS A 125 3.42 -6.00 -9.14
CA LYS A 125 4.86 -6.30 -9.11
C LYS A 125 5.18 -7.41 -8.09
N ALA A 126 4.59 -7.36 -6.90
CA ALA A 126 4.76 -8.40 -5.89
C ALA A 126 4.23 -9.76 -6.39
N GLU A 127 3.11 -9.79 -7.11
CA GLU A 127 2.59 -11.02 -7.73
C GLU A 127 3.57 -11.60 -8.76
N GLN A 128 4.20 -10.75 -9.58
CA GLN A 128 5.23 -11.19 -10.54
C GLN A 128 6.45 -11.78 -9.82
N LEU A 129 6.94 -11.13 -8.76
CA LEU A 129 8.05 -11.63 -7.93
C LEU A 129 7.70 -12.96 -7.27
N PHE A 130 6.47 -13.07 -6.75
CA PHE A 130 5.97 -14.29 -6.13
C PHE A 130 5.88 -15.44 -7.15
N ALA A 131 5.37 -15.18 -8.35
CA ALA A 131 5.34 -16.15 -9.45
C ALA A 131 6.76 -16.58 -9.88
N ALA A 132 7.74 -15.67 -9.80
CA ALA A 132 9.16 -15.95 -10.03
C ALA A 132 9.86 -16.66 -8.85
N LYS A 133 9.13 -17.06 -7.80
CA LYS A 133 9.65 -17.65 -6.55
C LYS A 133 10.60 -16.76 -5.75
N GLN A 134 10.59 -15.44 -6.00
CA GLN A 134 11.38 -14.46 -5.25
C GLN A 134 10.57 -14.00 -4.03
N ILE A 135 10.40 -14.90 -3.06
CA ILE A 135 9.46 -14.74 -1.94
C ILE A 135 9.78 -13.50 -1.09
N ASP A 136 11.05 -13.30 -0.71
CA ASP A 136 11.45 -12.17 0.13
C ASP A 136 11.23 -10.81 -0.56
N ALA A 137 11.49 -10.75 -1.87
CA ALA A 137 11.27 -9.55 -2.66
C ALA A 137 9.77 -9.25 -2.85
N ALA A 138 8.95 -10.29 -3.04
CA ALA A 138 7.50 -10.15 -3.12
C ALA A 138 6.92 -9.64 -1.80
N GLU A 139 7.38 -10.19 -0.68
CA GLU A 139 6.93 -9.80 0.65
C GLU A 139 7.27 -8.33 0.97
N LEU A 140 8.48 -7.88 0.61
CA LEU A 140 8.90 -6.49 0.79
C LEU A 140 7.95 -5.51 0.08
N GLU A 141 7.55 -5.81 -1.15
CA GLU A 141 6.61 -4.96 -1.90
C GLU A 141 5.20 -4.97 -1.29
N VAL A 142 4.75 -6.11 -0.76
CA VAL A 142 3.45 -6.23 -0.08
C VAL A 142 3.44 -5.45 1.23
N HIS A 143 4.47 -5.59 2.06
CA HIS A 143 4.59 -4.82 3.31
C HIS A 143 4.67 -3.32 3.07
N ALA A 144 5.31 -2.87 1.98
CA ALA A 144 5.32 -1.47 1.60
C ALA A 144 3.91 -0.93 1.30
N VAL A 145 3.05 -1.73 0.65
CA VAL A 145 1.64 -1.37 0.44
C VAL A 145 0.87 -1.35 1.74
N LEU A 146 0.99 -2.39 2.57
CA LEU A 146 0.24 -2.52 3.82
C LEU A 146 0.67 -1.50 4.90
N ALA A 147 1.89 -0.97 4.82
CA ALA A 147 2.34 0.13 5.67
C ALA A 147 1.63 1.45 5.35
N GLU A 148 1.24 1.67 4.08
CA GLU A 148 0.48 2.85 3.65
C GLU A 148 -1.04 2.63 3.76
N ASP A 149 -1.52 1.44 3.40
CA ASP A 149 -2.93 1.03 3.45
C ASP A 149 -3.08 -0.41 3.99
N PRO A 150 -3.24 -0.58 5.32
CA PRO A 150 -3.44 -1.89 5.93
C PRO A 150 -4.72 -2.61 5.45
N GLY A 151 -5.68 -1.88 4.88
CA GLY A 151 -6.96 -2.40 4.40
C GLY A 151 -6.95 -2.80 2.92
N PHE A 152 -5.82 -2.69 2.23
CA PHE A 152 -5.75 -2.98 0.80
C PHE A 152 -5.88 -4.49 0.53
N ALA A 153 -7.11 -4.94 0.29
CA ALA A 153 -7.51 -6.35 0.23
C ALA A 153 -6.63 -7.23 -0.68
N ALA A 154 -6.19 -6.71 -1.83
CA ALA A 154 -5.33 -7.46 -2.75
C ALA A 154 -3.93 -7.72 -2.17
N ALA A 155 -3.35 -6.75 -1.44
CA ALA A 155 -2.06 -6.95 -0.77
C ALA A 155 -2.19 -7.90 0.41
N THR A 156 -3.25 -7.79 1.22
CA THR A 156 -3.52 -8.72 2.33
C THR A 156 -3.69 -10.16 1.82
N ALA A 157 -4.45 -10.36 0.75
CA ALA A 157 -4.64 -11.69 0.15
C ALA A 157 -3.32 -12.26 -0.41
N LEU A 158 -2.48 -11.42 -0.99
CA LEU A 158 -1.16 -11.84 -1.46
C LEU A 158 -0.21 -12.18 -0.30
N LEU A 159 -0.23 -11.41 0.80
CA LEU A 159 0.57 -11.72 1.99
C LEU A 159 0.24 -13.12 2.53
N SER A 160 -1.05 -13.46 2.68
CA SER A 160 -1.45 -14.78 3.15
C SER A 160 -0.97 -15.91 2.21
N ARG A 161 -0.98 -15.68 0.89
CA ARG A 161 -0.43 -16.65 -0.09
C ARG A 161 1.09 -16.80 0.03
N ILE A 162 1.80 -15.69 0.27
CA ILE A 162 3.24 -15.67 0.50
C ILE A 162 3.58 -16.46 1.77
N GLU A 163 2.88 -16.21 2.88
CA GLU A 163 3.08 -16.91 4.17
C GLU A 163 2.84 -18.42 4.03
N LEU A 164 1.77 -18.83 3.34
CA LEU A 164 1.49 -20.24 3.07
C LEU A 164 2.58 -20.90 2.21
N ALA A 165 3.07 -20.20 1.19
CA ALA A 165 4.12 -20.72 0.31
C ALA A 165 5.50 -20.77 0.98
N ARG A 166 5.76 -19.86 1.91
CA ARG A 166 6.98 -19.86 2.74
C ARG A 166 6.96 -21.00 3.76
N GLY A 167 5.78 -21.47 4.14
CA GLY A 167 5.60 -22.41 5.25
C GLY A 167 5.82 -21.73 6.60
N PRO A 168 5.77 -22.47 7.73
CA PRO A 168 6.03 -21.92 9.06
C PRO A 168 7.43 -21.32 9.11
N THR A 169 7.51 -20.03 8.85
CA THR A 169 8.73 -19.26 8.93
C THR A 169 8.79 -18.77 10.35
N SER A 170 9.38 -19.58 11.21
CA SER A 170 10.03 -19.06 12.42
C SER A 170 10.86 -17.87 11.94
N ALA A 171 10.63 -16.68 12.48
CA ALA A 171 11.54 -15.57 12.32
C ALA A 171 12.90 -16.05 12.84
N VAL A 172 13.71 -16.66 11.97
CA VAL A 172 15.01 -17.16 12.36
C VAL A 172 15.83 -15.90 12.61
N LEU A 173 15.99 -15.53 13.89
CA LEU A 173 17.01 -14.57 14.28
C LEU A 173 18.28 -14.95 13.53
N ARG A 174 18.82 -14.03 12.75
CA ARG A 174 20.11 -14.25 12.09
C ARG A 174 21.22 -13.72 12.97
N LEU A 175 22.37 -14.40 12.92
CA LEU A 175 23.53 -13.99 13.70
C LEU A 175 24.17 -12.78 13.01
N LYS A 176 24.16 -11.63 13.69
CA LYS A 176 24.90 -10.44 13.28
C LYS A 176 26.30 -10.49 13.87
N THR A 177 27.29 -10.53 12.99
CA THR A 177 28.70 -10.41 13.38
C THR A 177 29.08 -8.94 13.49
N ARG A 178 30.16 -8.61 14.22
CA ARG A 178 30.54 -7.19 14.44
C ARG A 178 30.83 -6.40 13.15
N ASP A 179 31.41 -7.04 12.15
CA ASP A 179 31.92 -6.36 10.94
C ASP A 179 31.50 -7.03 9.61
N GLU A 180 30.64 -8.06 9.63
CA GLU A 180 30.25 -8.88 8.44
C GLU A 180 31.43 -9.46 7.63
N ARG A 181 32.63 -9.50 8.23
CA ARG A 181 33.85 -9.93 7.53
C ARG A 181 33.85 -11.45 7.30
N PRO A 182 34.27 -11.90 6.11
CA PRO A 182 34.50 -13.32 5.86
C PRO A 182 35.55 -13.91 6.80
N VAL A 183 35.43 -15.21 7.10
CA VAL A 183 36.36 -15.95 7.95
C VAL A 183 37.22 -16.92 7.14
N SER A 184 38.44 -17.11 7.62
CA SER A 184 39.36 -18.13 7.13
C SER A 184 39.75 -19.02 8.30
N LEU A 185 39.49 -20.33 8.18
CA LEU A 185 39.78 -21.33 9.21
C LEU A 185 40.54 -22.48 8.57
N GLN A 186 41.55 -22.98 9.28
CA GLN A 186 42.30 -24.16 8.88
C GLN A 186 42.51 -25.05 10.11
N PHE A 187 41.60 -26.00 10.29
CA PHE A 187 41.66 -26.99 11.34
C PHE A 187 41.67 -28.38 10.74
N ARG A 188 42.53 -29.24 11.29
CA ARG A 188 42.59 -30.66 10.96
C ARG A 188 42.48 -31.45 12.25
N ASP A 189 41.48 -32.31 12.32
CA ASP A 189 41.24 -33.20 13.46
C ASP A 189 41.14 -32.45 14.82
N ALA A 190 40.62 -31.22 14.81
CA ALA A 190 40.58 -30.36 15.99
C ALA A 190 39.28 -30.55 16.79
N PRO A 191 39.29 -30.41 18.13
CA PRO A 191 38.07 -30.48 18.93
C PRO A 191 37.05 -29.43 18.48
N THR A 192 35.81 -29.85 18.20
CA THR A 192 34.77 -28.99 17.62
C THR A 192 34.50 -27.73 18.45
N LYS A 193 34.51 -27.86 19.79
CA LYS A 193 34.36 -26.71 20.70
C LYS A 193 35.46 -25.66 20.51
N MET A 194 36.71 -26.08 20.29
CA MET A 194 37.82 -25.15 20.02
C MET A 194 37.66 -24.41 18.68
N VAL A 195 37.09 -25.05 17.67
CA VAL A 195 36.81 -24.40 16.38
C VAL A 195 35.76 -23.29 16.54
N PHE A 196 34.70 -23.55 17.31
CA PHE A 196 33.70 -22.53 17.65
C PHE A 196 34.26 -21.40 18.51
N GLU A 197 35.15 -21.70 19.46
CA GLU A 197 35.84 -20.65 20.23
C GLU A 197 36.72 -19.75 19.35
N ALA A 198 37.41 -20.33 18.36
CA ALA A 198 38.18 -19.55 17.39
C ALA A 198 37.27 -18.63 16.56
N LEU A 199 36.13 -19.16 16.10
CA LEU A 199 35.08 -18.38 15.43
C LEU A 199 34.53 -17.26 16.31
N ALA A 200 34.24 -17.53 17.59
CA ALA A 200 33.76 -16.55 18.54
C ALA A 200 34.73 -15.37 18.69
N ARG A 201 36.02 -15.67 18.85
CA ARG A 201 37.08 -14.65 18.95
C ARG A 201 37.21 -13.80 17.67
N GLN A 202 37.05 -14.41 16.50
CA GLN A 202 37.20 -13.71 15.22
C GLN A 202 35.98 -12.86 14.85
N THR A 203 34.77 -13.29 15.23
CA THR A 203 33.50 -12.72 14.73
C THR A 203 32.72 -11.91 15.79
N GLY A 204 33.05 -12.11 17.07
CA GLY A 204 32.32 -11.55 18.21
C GLY A 204 31.02 -12.30 18.56
N LEU A 205 30.76 -13.45 17.93
CA LEU A 205 29.63 -14.32 18.27
C LEU A 205 29.91 -15.11 19.55
N ASN A 206 28.85 -15.44 20.28
CA ASN A 206 28.90 -16.28 21.47
C ASN A 206 28.16 -17.60 21.21
N PHE A 207 28.79 -18.71 21.58
CA PHE A 207 28.22 -20.03 21.40
C PHE A 207 27.97 -20.67 22.77
N ILE A 208 26.73 -21.07 23.02
CA ILE A 208 26.34 -21.88 24.18
C ILE A 208 26.18 -23.30 23.67
N PHE A 209 26.70 -24.28 24.41
CA PHE A 209 26.57 -25.69 24.05
C PHE A 209 25.58 -26.36 24.97
N ASP A 210 24.65 -27.11 24.39
CA ASP A 210 23.81 -28.02 25.15
C ASP A 210 24.66 -29.12 25.81
N LYS A 211 24.19 -29.62 26.96
CA LYS A 211 24.88 -30.64 27.76
C LYS A 211 25.12 -31.94 26.98
N ASP A 212 24.29 -32.24 25.98
CA ASP A 212 24.36 -33.47 25.19
C ASP A 212 25.31 -33.34 23.99
N VAL A 213 25.99 -32.20 23.82
CA VAL A 213 27.04 -32.02 22.80
C VAL A 213 28.32 -32.73 23.23
N LYS A 214 28.69 -33.77 22.48
CA LYS A 214 29.89 -34.58 22.71
C LYS A 214 31.16 -33.71 22.68
N SER A 215 31.98 -33.83 23.72
CA SER A 215 33.26 -33.11 23.82
C SER A 215 34.37 -33.70 22.93
N GLU A 216 34.24 -34.96 22.52
CA GLU A 216 35.25 -35.68 21.71
C GLU A 216 35.08 -35.48 20.19
N GLY A 217 34.06 -34.73 19.76
CA GLY A 217 33.83 -34.45 18.34
C GLY A 217 35.04 -33.74 17.72
N LYS A 218 35.52 -34.27 16.59
CA LYS A 218 36.65 -33.71 15.84
C LYS A 218 36.17 -33.13 14.52
N THR A 219 36.63 -31.91 14.23
CA THR A 219 36.30 -31.15 13.03
C THR A 219 37.55 -30.96 12.18
N THR A 220 37.39 -31.21 10.89
CA THR A 220 38.40 -30.85 9.87
C THR A 220 37.73 -29.89 8.90
N ILE A 221 38.14 -28.62 8.95
CA ILE A 221 37.59 -27.56 8.12
C ILE A 221 38.72 -26.72 7.53
N PHE A 222 38.68 -26.51 6.23
CA PHE A 222 39.55 -25.58 5.51
C PHE A 222 38.68 -24.63 4.70
N VAL A 223 38.54 -23.40 5.17
CA VAL A 223 37.78 -22.35 4.51
C VAL A 223 38.64 -21.10 4.41
N ASN A 224 38.54 -20.38 3.29
CA ASN A 224 39.26 -19.13 3.07
C ASN A 224 38.26 -18.06 2.57
N GLN A 225 38.13 -16.96 3.32
CA GLN A 225 37.21 -15.87 3.02
C GLN A 225 35.75 -16.32 2.81
N VAL A 226 35.27 -17.22 3.67
CA VAL A 226 33.90 -17.73 3.63
C VAL A 226 33.00 -16.90 4.56
N PRO A 227 31.74 -16.57 4.18
CA PRO A 227 30.80 -15.93 5.09
C PRO A 227 30.63 -16.70 6.40
N VAL A 228 30.54 -15.98 7.52
CA VAL A 228 30.51 -16.59 8.86
C VAL A 228 29.36 -17.58 9.03
N GLU A 229 28.14 -17.23 8.59
CA GLU A 229 26.99 -18.13 8.67
C GLU A 229 27.26 -19.46 7.94
N GLN A 230 27.88 -19.40 6.75
CA GLN A 230 28.21 -20.57 5.95
C GLN A 230 29.31 -21.42 6.62
N ALA A 231 30.34 -20.79 7.20
CA ALA A 231 31.37 -21.52 7.95
C ALA A 231 30.79 -22.25 9.17
N ILE A 232 29.86 -21.61 9.89
CA ILE A 232 29.13 -22.25 11.01
C ILE A 232 28.34 -23.45 10.50
N ASP A 233 27.59 -23.30 9.41
CA ASP A 233 26.74 -24.37 8.86
C ASP A 233 27.57 -25.58 8.41
N LEU A 234 28.77 -25.37 7.86
CA LEU A 234 29.69 -26.45 7.50
C LEU A 234 30.16 -27.24 8.74
N ILE A 235 30.53 -26.55 9.82
CA ILE A 235 30.97 -27.20 11.07
C ILE A 235 29.81 -27.99 11.69
N LEU A 236 28.61 -27.41 11.71
CA LEU A 236 27.41 -28.06 12.24
C LEU A 236 27.08 -29.32 11.47
N ALA A 237 27.08 -29.25 10.14
CA ALA A 237 26.80 -30.37 9.26
C ALA A 237 27.79 -31.54 9.47
N GLN A 238 29.09 -31.25 9.57
CA GLN A 238 30.12 -32.27 9.80
C GLN A 238 29.95 -33.00 11.15
N ASN A 239 29.44 -32.32 12.18
CA ASN A 239 29.37 -32.83 13.54
C ASN A 239 27.97 -33.31 13.95
N GLN A 240 27.02 -33.36 13.02
CA GLN A 240 25.60 -33.66 13.33
C GLN A 240 25.06 -32.75 14.44
N LEU A 241 25.39 -31.47 14.37
CA LEU A 241 24.93 -30.44 15.29
C LEU A 241 23.91 -29.53 14.60
N GLY A 242 23.03 -28.93 15.38
CA GLY A 242 22.12 -27.87 14.99
C GLY A 242 22.45 -26.58 15.74
N ARG A 243 21.87 -25.47 15.29
CA ARG A 243 21.92 -24.19 16.02
C ARG A 243 20.52 -23.65 16.25
N GLN A 244 20.36 -22.94 17.37
CA GLN A 244 19.21 -22.09 17.66
C GLN A 244 19.76 -20.71 17.98
N VAL A 245 19.29 -19.68 17.29
CA VAL A 245 19.74 -18.32 17.54
C VAL A 245 18.93 -17.75 18.70
N LEU A 246 19.61 -17.42 19.79
CA LEU A 246 18.98 -16.91 21.01
C LEU A 246 18.93 -15.37 21.01
N SER A 247 19.91 -14.73 20.36
CA SER A 247 19.98 -13.29 20.15
C SER A 247 20.80 -12.98 18.89
N GLU A 248 20.90 -11.71 18.49
CA GLU A 248 21.72 -11.29 17.34
C GLU A 248 23.19 -11.76 17.43
N ASN A 249 23.73 -12.01 18.62
CA ASN A 249 25.13 -12.41 18.83
C ASN A 249 25.31 -13.71 19.64
N ILE A 250 24.24 -14.43 19.98
CA ILE A 250 24.30 -15.67 20.77
C ILE A 250 23.59 -16.79 20.02
N ALA A 251 24.28 -17.93 19.84
CA ALA A 251 23.71 -19.16 19.33
C ALA A 251 23.87 -20.32 20.32
N LEU A 252 22.80 -21.06 20.55
CA LEU A 252 22.81 -22.35 21.20
C LEU A 252 23.14 -23.43 20.16
N ILE A 253 24.10 -24.30 20.47
CA ILE A 253 24.54 -25.42 19.66
C ILE A 253 24.09 -26.71 20.34
N TYR A 254 23.38 -27.58 19.63
CA TYR A 254 22.79 -28.80 20.18
C TYR A 254 22.91 -29.99 19.20
N PRO A 255 22.78 -31.24 19.66
CA PRO A 255 22.78 -32.40 18.77
C PRO A 255 21.60 -32.39 17.80
N ASN A 256 21.87 -32.60 16.51
CA ASN A 256 20.88 -32.53 15.43
C ASN A 256 19.96 -33.78 15.41
N THR A 257 19.19 -33.96 16.49
CA THR A 257 18.24 -35.07 16.66
C THR A 257 16.81 -34.52 16.64
N ALA A 258 15.84 -35.33 16.19
CA ALA A 258 14.44 -34.93 16.11
C ALA A 258 13.87 -34.50 17.48
N ALA A 259 14.32 -35.13 18.57
CA ALA A 259 13.93 -34.78 19.93
C ALA A 259 14.40 -33.36 20.31
N LYS A 260 15.69 -33.08 20.16
CA LYS A 260 16.28 -31.76 20.47
C LYS A 260 15.76 -30.65 19.57
N GLN A 261 15.56 -30.93 18.27
CA GLN A 261 14.95 -29.97 17.35
C GLN A 261 13.54 -29.59 17.78
N LYS A 262 12.76 -30.52 18.35
CA LYS A 262 11.41 -30.21 18.85
C LYS A 262 11.48 -29.40 20.15
N GLU A 263 12.31 -29.84 21.10
CA GLU A 263 12.53 -29.19 22.39
C GLU A 263 12.83 -27.68 22.23
N TYR A 264 13.81 -27.33 21.39
CA TYR A 264 14.19 -25.93 21.18
C TYR A 264 13.31 -25.15 20.20
N ARG A 265 12.45 -25.83 19.42
CA ARG A 265 11.44 -25.14 18.59
C ARG A 265 10.25 -24.66 19.42
N ASP A 266 9.82 -25.46 20.40
CA ASP A 266 8.62 -25.16 21.21
C ASP A 266 8.87 -24.04 22.24
N GLU A 267 10.13 -23.82 22.64
CA GLU A 267 10.54 -22.78 23.60
C GLU A 267 10.38 -21.34 23.05
N ILE A 268 10.47 -21.16 21.73
CA ILE A 268 10.28 -19.86 21.06
C ILE A 268 8.82 -19.41 21.10
N VAL A 269 7.87 -20.34 21.24
CA VAL A 269 6.42 -20.04 21.21
C VAL A 269 5.92 -19.47 22.55
N HIS A 270 6.72 -19.59 23.62
CA HIS A 270 6.32 -19.24 24.99
C HIS A 270 7.07 -18.02 25.58
N THR A 271 7.87 -17.31 24.79
CA THR A 271 8.58 -16.08 25.21
C THR A 271 8.12 -14.89 24.38
#